data_AF-A0A7S1SYS1-F1
#
_entry.id   AF-A0A7S1SYS1-F1
#
_cell.length_a   1.000
_cell.length_b   1.000
_cell.length_c   1.000
_cell.angle_alpha   90.00
_cell.angle_beta   90.00
_cell.angle_gamma   90.00
#
_symmetry.space_group_name_H-M   'P 1'
#
loop_
_entity.id
_entity.type
_entity.pdbx_description
1 polymer ?
#
loop_
_entity_poly.entity_id
_entity_poly.type
_entity_poly.pdbx_seq_one_letter_code
_entity_poly.pdbx_strand_id
1 'polypeptide(L)'
;KAWLGRLQAQDVVHDAEGTAPVVALEQMVAREIDVVQFTSVPSVPSEHQGKLLGIIDRLSELKSSGVNALVLAPICAQLPGMGPFGRAALNYFSPNPSLASDNS
;
A
#
# COMPACT_ATOMS: atom_id res chain seq x y z
N LYS A 1 -14.73 18.61 -42.06
CA LYS A 1 -15.56 18.01 -40.99
C LYS A 1 -14.88 16.73 -40.54
N ALA A 2 -14.07 16.77 -39.48
CA ALA A 2 -13.54 15.58 -38.83
C ALA A 2 -13.72 15.79 -37.32
N TRP A 3 -14.52 14.91 -36.74
CA TRP A 3 -14.93 14.90 -35.35
C TRP A 3 -13.74 14.49 -34.47
N LEU A 4 -13.27 15.40 -33.61
CA LEU A 4 -12.40 15.05 -32.48
C LEU A 4 -13.29 14.47 -31.38
N GLY A 5 -13.35 13.14 -31.34
CA GLY A 5 -13.97 12.38 -30.26
C GLY A 5 -13.25 12.65 -28.95
N ARG A 6 -13.91 13.43 -28.09
CA ARG A 6 -13.55 13.68 -26.70
C ARG A 6 -13.59 12.33 -25.96
N LEU A 7 -12.44 11.79 -25.58
CA LEU A 7 -12.37 10.62 -24.70
C LEU A 7 -13.03 11.00 -23.36
N GLN A 8 -14.19 10.42 -23.10
CA GLN A 8 -14.83 10.50 -21.79
C GLN A 8 -14.10 9.56 -20.84
N ALA A 9 -13.62 10.09 -19.72
CA ALA A 9 -13.18 9.32 -18.57
C ALA A 9 -14.41 8.70 -17.90
N GLN A 10 -14.93 7.64 -18.49
CA GLN A 10 -15.99 6.81 -17.94
C GLN A 10 -15.85 5.46 -18.60
N ASP A 11 -15.02 4.62 -17.97
CA ASP A 11 -15.24 3.20 -17.77
C ASP A 11 -14.16 2.77 -16.79
N VAL A 12 -14.55 2.27 -15.63
CA VAL A 12 -13.64 1.58 -14.72
C VAL A 12 -13.22 0.32 -15.46
N VAL A 13 -12.09 0.39 -16.16
CA VAL A 13 -11.49 -0.74 -16.86
C VAL A 13 -11.01 -1.72 -15.79
N HIS A 14 -11.83 -2.72 -15.52
CA HIS A 14 -11.37 -3.97 -14.93
C HIS A 14 -10.65 -4.76 -16.02
N ASP A 15 -9.36 -4.51 -16.20
CA ASP A 15 -8.50 -5.42 -16.95
C ASP A 15 -7.83 -6.39 -15.98
N ALA A 16 -8.25 -7.65 -16.12
CA ALA A 16 -7.61 -8.81 -15.54
C ALA A 16 -6.28 -9.08 -16.27
N GLU A 17 -5.28 -8.21 -16.08
CA GLU A 17 -3.88 -8.45 -16.44
C GLU A 17 -3.00 -7.36 -15.78
N GLY A 18 -2.47 -7.65 -14.59
CA GLY A 18 -1.21 -7.11 -14.03
C GLY A 18 -0.94 -5.61 -13.99
N THR A 19 -1.88 -4.74 -14.36
CA THR A 19 -1.64 -3.31 -14.54
C THR A 19 -2.11 -2.57 -13.30
N ALA A 20 -1.20 -1.79 -12.69
CA ALA A 20 -1.54 -0.99 -11.51
C ALA A 20 -2.70 -0.04 -11.82
N PRO A 21 -3.68 0.13 -10.91
CA PRO A 21 -4.81 1.02 -11.13
C PRO A 21 -4.29 2.45 -11.35
N VAL A 22 -4.72 3.07 -12.45
CA VAL A 22 -4.37 4.44 -12.79
C VAL A 22 -5.46 5.37 -12.26
N VAL A 23 -5.14 6.11 -11.21
CA VAL A 23 -6.00 7.14 -10.61
C VAL A 23 -5.35 8.50 -10.85
N ALA A 24 -6.11 9.47 -11.36
CA ALA A 24 -5.61 10.83 -11.52
C ALA A 24 -5.31 11.44 -10.13
N LEU A 25 -4.23 12.21 -9.99
CA LEU A 25 -3.77 12.70 -8.69
C LEU A 25 -4.84 13.53 -7.96
N GLU A 26 -5.63 14.31 -8.70
CA GLU A 26 -6.74 15.11 -8.18
C GLU A 26 -7.92 14.27 -7.68
N GLN A 27 -7.99 13.00 -8.06
CA GLN A 27 -8.99 12.03 -7.60
C GLN A 27 -8.45 11.10 -6.50
N MET A 28 -7.19 11.28 -6.09
CA MET A 28 -6.53 10.43 -5.12
C MET A 28 -7.01 10.73 -3.70
N VAL A 29 -7.53 9.72 -3.03
CA VAL A 29 -7.82 9.71 -1.59
C VAL A 29 -6.82 8.74 -0.96
N ALA A 30 -5.69 9.30 -0.53
CA ALA A 30 -4.57 8.54 0.00
C ALA A 30 -4.66 8.38 1.52
N ARG A 31 -4.27 7.21 2.02
CA ARG A 31 -4.06 6.96 3.46
C ARG A 31 -2.62 6.56 3.72
N GLU A 32 -1.97 7.27 4.64
CA GLU A 32 -0.65 6.90 5.14
C GLU A 32 -0.76 5.76 6.17
N ILE A 33 0.12 4.77 6.06
CA ILE A 33 0.10 3.56 6.88
C ILE A 33 1.53 3.20 7.35
N ASP A 34 1.74 3.15 8.66
CA ASP A 34 2.81 2.34 9.25
C ASP A 34 2.31 0.90 9.36
N VAL A 35 2.97 0.00 8.62
CA VAL A 35 2.56 -1.40 8.47
C VAL A 35 2.45 -2.09 9.83
N VAL A 36 3.43 -1.87 10.71
CA VAL A 36 3.49 -2.56 11.99
C VAL A 36 2.32 -2.14 12.87
N GLN A 37 2.12 -0.84 13.04
CA GLN A 37 1.06 -0.31 13.88
C GLN A 37 -0.33 -0.66 13.32
N PHE A 38 -0.50 -0.58 12.01
CA PHE A 38 -1.77 -0.85 11.37
C PHE A 38 -2.16 -2.33 11.47
N THR A 39 -1.23 -3.27 11.33
CA THR A 39 -1.61 -4.70 11.32
C THR A 39 -1.48 -5.38 12.68
N SER A 40 -0.94 -4.71 13.71
CA SER A 40 -0.84 -5.25 15.09
C SER A 40 -2.15 -5.12 15.87
N VAL A 41 -3.25 -5.63 15.32
CA VAL A 41 -4.60 -5.57 15.93
C VAL A 41 -5.24 -6.96 16.00
N PRO A 42 -6.14 -7.23 16.97
CA PRO A 42 -6.73 -8.56 17.14
C PRO A 42 -7.55 -9.09 15.96
N SER A 43 -8.00 -8.21 15.05
CA SER A 43 -8.75 -8.59 13.86
C SER A 43 -7.87 -9.17 12.74
N VAL A 44 -6.55 -9.09 12.87
CA VAL A 44 -5.56 -9.66 11.94
C VAL A 44 -5.03 -10.97 12.53
N PRO A 45 -4.92 -12.07 11.75
CA PRO A 45 -4.31 -13.31 12.21
C PRO A 45 -2.93 -13.08 12.81
N SER A 46 -2.61 -13.78 13.90
CA SER A 46 -1.36 -13.56 14.67
C SER A 46 -0.08 -13.63 13.83
N GLU A 47 -0.06 -14.52 12.84
CA GLU A 47 1.00 -14.75 11.86
C GLU A 47 1.18 -13.59 10.86
N HIS A 48 0.14 -12.76 10.68
CA HIS A 48 0.13 -11.61 9.78
C HIS A 48 0.28 -10.28 10.54
N GLN A 49 0.18 -10.29 11.87
CA GLN A 49 0.31 -9.09 12.70
C GLN A 49 1.71 -8.48 12.56
N GLY A 50 1.73 -7.17 12.33
CA GLY A 50 2.96 -6.43 12.08
C GLY A 50 3.59 -6.65 10.70
N LYS A 51 2.94 -7.42 9.81
CA LYS A 51 3.47 -7.81 8.48
C LYS A 51 2.71 -7.12 7.36
N LEU A 52 3.31 -7.11 6.16
CA LEU A 52 2.67 -6.63 4.94
C LEU A 52 1.40 -7.42 4.60
N LEU A 53 1.41 -8.73 4.86
CA LEU A 53 0.27 -9.61 4.60
C LEU A 53 -0.98 -9.18 5.40
N GLY A 54 -0.80 -8.65 6.61
CA GLY A 54 -1.89 -8.13 7.44
C GLY A 54 -2.63 -6.93 6.83
N ILE A 55 -2.07 -6.26 5.84
CA ILE A 55 -2.77 -5.20 5.10
C ILE A 55 -3.89 -5.81 4.26
N ILE A 56 -3.66 -6.99 3.69
CA ILE A 56 -4.65 -7.71 2.88
C ILE A 56 -5.85 -8.10 3.76
N ASP A 57 -5.61 -8.54 4.99
CA ASP A 57 -6.68 -8.88 5.95
C ASP A 57 -7.56 -7.68 6.31
N ARG A 58 -7.03 -6.45 6.20
CA ARG A 58 -7.74 -5.21 6.47
C ARG A 58 -8.20 -4.47 5.21
N LEU A 59 -8.10 -5.08 4.03
CA LEU A 59 -8.40 -4.41 2.77
C LEU A 59 -9.89 -4.01 2.67
N SER A 60 -10.79 -4.78 3.28
CA SER A 60 -12.24 -4.49 3.32
C SER A 60 -12.55 -3.17 4.03
N GLU A 61 -11.87 -2.89 5.15
CA GLU A 61 -11.97 -1.63 5.89
C GLU A 61 -11.42 -0.45 5.08
N LEU A 62 -10.29 -0.64 4.40
CA LEU A 62 -9.71 0.40 3.57
C LEU A 62 -10.65 0.76 2.42
N LYS A 63 -11.23 -0.25 1.76
CA LYS A 63 -12.22 -0.06 0.69
C LYS A 63 -13.49 0.64 1.18
N SER A 64 -14.02 0.27 2.35
CA SER A 64 -15.24 0.89 2.89
C SER A 64 -15.05 2.36 3.28
N SER A 65 -13.81 2.78 3.59
CA SER A 65 -13.47 4.18 3.87
C SER A 65 -13.35 5.07 2.63
N GLY A 66 -13.44 4.51 1.43
CA GLY A 66 -13.30 5.25 0.16
C GLY A 66 -11.85 5.59 -0.23
N VAL A 67 -10.86 5.06 0.51
CA VAL A 67 -9.44 5.19 0.18
C VAL A 67 -9.12 4.41 -1.11
N ASN A 68 -8.42 5.06 -2.03
CA ASN A 68 -8.03 4.46 -3.32
C ASN A 68 -6.50 4.38 -3.51
N ALA A 69 -5.71 4.97 -2.61
CA ALA A 69 -4.25 4.89 -2.61
C ALA A 69 -3.70 4.69 -1.19
N LEU A 70 -2.67 3.86 -1.05
CA LEU A 70 -1.96 3.67 0.21
C LEU A 70 -0.54 4.23 0.10
N VAL A 71 -0.15 5.06 1.05
CA VAL A 71 1.22 5.53 1.20
C VAL A 71 1.82 4.77 2.38
N LEU A 72 2.71 3.83 2.09
CA LEU A 72 3.36 3.05 3.14
C LEU A 72 4.53 3.84 3.71
N ALA A 73 4.64 3.86 5.04
CA ALA A 73 5.88 4.20 5.71
C ALA A 73 7.02 3.32 5.14
N PRO A 74 8.29 3.77 5.18
CA PRO A 74 9.38 3.08 4.51
C PRO A 74 9.43 1.57 4.80
N ILE A 75 9.29 0.77 3.74
CA ILE A 75 9.29 -0.69 3.79
C ILE A 75 10.65 -1.30 3.42
N CYS A 76 11.65 -0.48 3.11
CA CYS A 76 12.99 -0.95 2.78
C CYS A 76 13.75 -1.41 4.03
N ALA A 77 14.83 -2.16 3.87
CA ALA A 77 15.70 -2.56 4.96
C ALA A 77 16.25 -1.31 5.67
N GLN A 78 16.07 -1.24 6.99
CA GLN A 78 16.40 -0.08 7.81
C GLN A 78 17.19 -0.46 9.05
N LEU A 79 18.01 0.48 9.52
CA LEU A 79 18.69 0.42 10.80
C LEU A 79 17.95 1.30 11.82
N PRO A 80 17.46 0.74 12.94
CA PRO A 80 16.86 1.54 14.00
C PRO A 80 17.92 2.37 14.74
N GLY A 81 17.53 3.55 15.23
CA GLY A 81 18.36 4.42 16.06
C GLY A 81 19.30 5.35 15.30
N MET A 82 19.23 5.38 13.97
CA MET A 82 20.00 6.30 13.12
C MET A 82 19.10 7.05 12.14
N GLY A 83 19.45 8.30 11.78
CA GLY A 83 18.73 9.09 10.77
C GLY A 83 17.47 9.82 11.26
N PRO A 84 16.81 10.58 10.38
CA PRO A 84 15.54 11.26 10.69
C PRO A 84 14.48 10.25 11.17
N PHE A 85 13.71 10.62 12.20
CA PHE A 85 12.70 9.75 12.82
C PHE A 85 13.25 8.41 13.36
N GLY A 86 14.56 8.33 13.61
CA GLY A 86 15.21 7.15 14.20
C GLY A 86 15.30 5.94 13.27
N ARG A 87 15.16 6.12 11.96
CA ARG A 87 15.29 5.05 10.96
C ARG A 87 16.16 5.50 9.78
N ALA A 88 17.24 4.75 9.49
CA ALA A 88 18.10 4.99 8.33
C ALA A 88 17.96 3.85 7.33
N ALA A 89 17.79 4.16 6.04
CA ALA A 89 17.75 3.13 5.00
C ALA A 89 19.13 2.47 4.85
N LEU A 90 19.17 1.15 4.95
CA LEU A 90 20.37 0.33 4.70
C LEU A 90 20.46 -0.06 3.23
N ASN A 91 19.33 -0.44 2.63
CA ASN A 91 19.25 -0.83 1.24
C ASN A 91 17.86 -0.52 0.67
N TYR A 92 17.80 0.34 -0.35
CA TYR A 92 16.55 0.75 -1.00
C TYR A 92 15.93 -0.33 -1.90
N PHE A 93 16.70 -1.36 -2.28
CA PHE A 93 16.25 -2.46 -3.13
C PHE A 93 15.87 -3.72 -2.35
N SER A 94 16.09 -3.74 -1.03
CA SER A 94 15.71 -4.85 -0.18
C SER A 94 14.53 -4.46 0.70
N PRO A 95 13.43 -5.24 0.71
CA PRO A 95 12.38 -5.04 1.70
C PRO A 95 12.91 -5.31 3.10
N ASN A 96 12.29 -4.69 4.10
CA ASN A 96 12.59 -4.96 5.50
C ASN A 96 12.16 -6.41 5.83
N PRO A 97 13.10 -7.31 6.18
CA PRO A 97 12.76 -8.71 6.46
C PRO A 97 11.80 -8.85 7.63
N SER A 98 11.76 -7.91 8.58
CA SER A 98 10.82 -7.98 9.70
C SER A 98 9.35 -7.86 9.26
N LEU A 99 9.08 -7.31 8.07
CA LEU A 99 7.73 -7.10 7.52
C LEU A 99 7.24 -8.27 6.65
N ALA A 100 8.12 -9.23 6.34
CA ALA A 100 7.75 -10.44 5.61
C ALA A 100 7.00 -11.42 6.53
N SER A 101 6.04 -12.15 5.97
CA SER A 101 5.48 -13.35 6.61
C SER A 101 6.49 -14.49 6.50
N ASP A 102 6.67 -15.27 7.57
CA ASP A 102 7.49 -16.46 7.51
C ASP A 102 6.79 -17.50 6.60
N ASN A 103 7.54 -18.23 5.78
CA ASN A 103 7.02 -19.40 5.06
C ASN A 103 6.87 -20.54 6.07
N SER A 104 5.76 -20.55 6.82
CA SER A 104 5.33 -21.70 7.63
C SER A 104 4.57 -22.72 6.78
#